data_AF-A0A6A6BF36-F1
#
_entry.id   AF-A0A6A6BF36-F1
#
_cell.length_a   1.000
_cell.length_b   1.000
_cell.length_c   1.000
_cell.angle_alpha   90.00
_cell.angle_beta   90.00
_cell.angle_gamma   90.00
#
_symmetry.space_group_name_H-M   'P 1'
#
loop_
_entity.id
_entity.type
_entity.pdbx_description
1 polymer ?
#
loop_
_entity_poly.entity_id
_entity_poly.type
_entity_poly.pdbx_seq_one_letter_code
_entity_poly.pdbx_strand_id
1 'polypeptide(L)'
;MAWASTGTPASMAKGLREFFETGEYSDLIVKCSNGDELKVHKLVLFSQSPVLRNACDPQKGFKESKEGVIELNHDSPESVKAMLEFLSLGKPPGKT
;
A
#
# COMPACT_ATOMS: atom_id res chain seq x y z
N MET A 1 5.71 26.89 24.76
CA MET A 1 4.82 26.00 23.99
C MET A 1 5.67 24.86 23.43
N ALA A 2 5.65 23.68 24.05
CA ALA A 2 6.34 22.51 23.52
C ALA A 2 5.52 21.26 23.86
N TRP A 3 4.46 21.03 23.07
CA TRP A 3 3.80 19.73 23.01
C TRP A 3 4.40 18.95 21.82
N ALA A 4 5.72 18.80 21.78
CA ALA A 4 6.27 17.78 20.89
C ALA A 4 5.93 16.43 21.55
N SER A 5 4.78 15.87 21.19
CA SER A 5 4.40 14.52 21.59
C SER A 5 5.52 13.59 21.12
N THR A 6 6.32 13.07 22.05
CA THR A 6 7.29 12.00 21.81
C THR A 6 6.56 10.66 21.67
N GLY A 7 5.45 10.64 20.91
CA GLY A 7 4.80 9.42 20.48
C GLY A 7 5.78 8.64 19.62
N THR A 8 6.31 7.56 20.16
CA THR A 8 7.33 6.74 19.53
C THR A 8 6.83 6.26 18.15
N PRO A 9 7.59 6.43 17.05
CA PRO A 9 7.23 5.92 15.72
C PRO A 9 6.87 4.43 15.68
N ALA A 10 7.32 3.68 16.68
CA ALA A 10 7.10 2.25 16.84
C ALA A 10 5.63 1.83 16.96
N SER A 11 4.75 2.63 17.58
CA SER A 11 3.34 2.24 17.76
C SER A 11 2.55 2.31 16.45
N MET A 12 2.80 3.34 15.62
CA MET A 12 2.22 3.45 14.29
C MET A 12 2.72 2.33 13.36
N ALA A 13 4.02 2.04 13.39
CA ALA A 13 4.60 0.97 12.58
C ALA A 13 4.01 -0.41 12.93
N LYS A 14 3.74 -0.67 14.21
CA LYS A 14 3.09 -1.92 14.65
C LYS A 14 1.69 -2.05 14.07
N GLY A 15 0.86 -1.01 14.21
CA GLY A 15 -0.52 -1.03 13.68
C GLY A 15 -0.57 -1.14 12.16
N LEU A 16 0.28 -0.39 11.44
CA LEU A 16 0.38 -0.49 9.98
C LEU A 16 0.79 -1.89 9.51
N ARG A 17 1.71 -2.54 10.22
CA ARG A 17 2.09 -3.92 9.93
C ARG A 17 0.94 -4.89 10.13
N GLU A 18 0.24 -4.78 11.25
CA GLU A 18 -0.91 -5.62 11.56
C GLU A 18 -1.99 -5.50 10.48
N PHE A 19 -2.40 -4.27 10.13
CA PHE A 19 -3.41 -4.06 9.11
C PHE A 19 -2.95 -4.44 7.69
N PHE A 20 -1.66 -4.32 7.40
CA PHE A 20 -1.10 -4.81 6.13
C PHE A 20 -1.14 -6.35 6.04
N GLU A 21 -0.82 -7.06 7.12
CA GLU A 21 -0.84 -8.52 7.17
C GLU A 21 -2.27 -9.10 7.16
N THR A 22 -3.21 -8.45 7.86
CA THR A 22 -4.61 -8.91 7.93
C THR A 22 -5.48 -8.42 6.76
N GLY A 23 -5.12 -7.29 6.15
CA GLY A 23 -5.94 -6.58 5.16
C GLY A 23 -7.15 -5.86 5.76
N GLU A 24 -7.24 -5.71 7.08
CA GLU A 24 -8.36 -4.99 7.71
C GLU A 24 -8.38 -3.52 7.25
N TYR A 25 -9.58 -2.98 6.97
CA TYR A 25 -9.80 -1.64 6.41
C TYR A 25 -9.15 -1.36 5.05
N SER A 26 -8.71 -2.40 4.32
CA SER A 26 -8.23 -2.21 2.95
C SER A 26 -9.33 -1.69 2.03
N ASP A 27 -8.98 -0.76 1.16
CA ASP A 27 -9.88 -0.10 0.21
C ASP A 27 -9.34 -0.14 -1.24
N LEU A 28 -8.29 -0.94 -1.46
CA LEU A 28 -7.66 -1.20 -2.74
C LEU A 28 -7.16 -2.66 -2.81
N ILE A 29 -7.30 -3.28 -3.97
CA ILE A 29 -6.72 -4.58 -4.30
C ILE A 29 -5.62 -4.37 -5.35
N VAL A 30 -4.48 -5.03 -5.18
CA VAL A 30 -3.45 -5.15 -6.21
C VAL A 30 -3.39 -6.61 -6.65
N LYS A 31 -3.62 -6.85 -7.94
CA LYS A 31 -3.66 -8.18 -8.52
C LYS A 31 -2.37 -8.45 -9.29
N CYS A 32 -1.72 -9.57 -8.98
CA CYS A 32 -0.45 -9.99 -9.57
C CYS A 32 -0.66 -10.79 -10.87
N SER A 33 0.43 -11.02 -11.60
CA SER A 33 0.44 -11.80 -12.85
C SER A 33 -0.11 -13.23 -12.74
N ASN A 34 0.01 -13.87 -11.57
CA ASN A 34 -0.54 -15.20 -11.30
C ASN A 34 -2.00 -15.18 -10.81
N GLY A 35 -2.61 -14.00 -10.69
CA GLY A 35 -3.95 -13.82 -10.16
C GLY A 35 -4.04 -13.60 -8.65
N ASP A 36 -2.93 -13.64 -7.92
CA ASP A 36 -2.91 -13.37 -6.47
C ASP A 36 -3.35 -11.93 -6.18
N GLU A 37 -4.16 -11.77 -5.14
CA GLU A 37 -4.70 -10.49 -4.73
C GLU A 37 -4.12 -10.05 -3.38
N LEU A 38 -3.57 -8.85 -3.35
CA LEU A 38 -3.04 -8.21 -2.15
C LEU A 38 -3.93 -7.04 -1.76
N LYS A 39 -4.45 -7.07 -0.54
CA LYS A 39 -5.30 -6.03 0.04
C LYS A 39 -4.44 -4.95 0.68
N VAL A 40 -4.67 -3.69 0.30
CA VAL A 40 -3.83 -2.57 0.72
C VAL A 40 -4.66 -1.29 0.93
N HIS A 41 -4.04 -0.30 1.56
CA HIS A 41 -4.70 0.94 1.98
C HIS A 41 -4.27 2.12 1.10
N LYS A 42 -5.23 2.73 0.39
CA LYS A 42 -5.03 3.88 -0.49
C LYS A 42 -4.32 5.02 0.22
N LEU A 43 -4.78 5.36 1.44
CA LEU A 43 -4.22 6.48 2.20
C LEU A 43 -2.70 6.35 2.40
N VAL A 44 -2.24 5.15 2.72
CA VAL A 44 -0.81 4.88 2.94
C VAL A 44 -0.08 4.86 1.59
N LEU A 45 -0.52 4.05 0.64
CA LEU A 45 0.14 3.90 -0.66
C LEU A 45 0.23 5.21 -1.46
N PHE A 46 -0.86 5.97 -1.53
CA PHE A 46 -0.91 7.20 -2.32
C PHE A 46 -0.06 8.31 -1.72
N SER A 47 0.20 8.26 -0.41
CA SER A 47 1.15 9.16 0.25
C SER A 47 2.59 8.92 -0.21
N GLN A 48 2.92 7.68 -0.59
CA GLN A 48 4.27 7.28 -0.99
C GLN A 48 4.48 7.23 -2.51
N SER A 49 3.43 7.01 -3.30
CA SER A 49 3.52 6.89 -4.77
C SER A 49 2.51 7.78 -5.49
N PRO A 50 2.98 8.89 -6.13
CA PRO A 50 2.14 9.70 -7.00
C PRO A 50 1.58 8.94 -8.21
N VAL A 51 2.28 7.91 -8.68
CA VAL A 51 1.84 7.08 -9.81
C VAL A 51 0.59 6.29 -9.42
N LEU A 52 0.62 5.58 -8.28
CA LEU A 52 -0.53 4.82 -7.78
C LEU A 52 -1.69 5.76 -7.42
N ARG A 53 -1.38 6.92 -6.84
CA ARG A 53 -2.38 7.96 -6.57
C ARG A 53 -3.10 8.38 -7.85
N ASN A 54 -2.35 8.70 -8.90
CA ASN A 54 -2.92 9.15 -10.17
C ASN A 54 -3.66 8.04 -10.92
N ALA A 55 -3.21 6.78 -10.82
CA ALA A 55 -3.91 5.64 -11.39
C ALA A 55 -5.31 5.48 -10.80
N CYS A 56 -5.46 5.71 -9.49
CA CYS A 56 -6.75 5.64 -8.81
C CYS A 56 -7.48 6.99 -8.68
N ASP A 57 -7.00 8.06 -9.33
CA ASP A 57 -7.64 9.36 -9.27
C ASP A 57 -8.89 9.38 -10.20
N PRO A 58 -10.10 9.61 -9.67
CA PRO A 58 -11.32 9.68 -10.46
C PRO A 58 -11.28 10.74 -11.58
N GLN A 59 -10.47 11.80 -11.41
CA GLN A 59 -10.31 12.85 -12.41
C GLN A 59 -9.49 12.41 -13.64
N LYS A 60 -8.68 11.35 -13.50
CA LYS A 60 -7.85 10.82 -14.58
C LYS A 60 -8.58 9.82 -15.48
N GLY A 61 -9.74 9.33 -15.05
CA GLY A 61 -10.62 8.48 -15.86
C GLY A 61 -10.15 7.04 -16.06
N PHE A 62 -9.11 6.61 -15.33
CA PHE A 62 -8.61 5.24 -15.34
C PHE A 62 -9.58 4.26 -14.66
N LYS A 63 -9.60 3.00 -15.12
CA LYS A 63 -10.53 1.97 -14.60
C LYS A 63 -10.28 1.68 -13.12
N GLU A 64 -9.03 1.77 -12.71
CA GLU A 64 -8.51 1.54 -11.36
C GLU A 64 -9.20 2.45 -10.33
N SER A 65 -9.57 3.68 -10.72
CA SER A 65 -10.31 4.62 -9.86
C SER A 65 -11.74 4.15 -9.54
N LYS A 66 -12.35 3.39 -10.44
CA LYS A 66 -13.73 2.89 -10.33
C LYS A 66 -13.78 1.49 -9.73
N GLU A 67 -12.87 0.62 -10.17
CA GLU A 67 -12.82 -0.78 -9.76
C GLU A 67 -12.17 -0.95 -8.39
N GLY A 68 -11.24 -0.05 -8.02
CA GLY A 68 -10.44 -0.23 -6.81
C GLY A 68 -9.48 -1.42 -6.92
N VAL A 69 -9.11 -1.79 -8.15
CA VAL A 69 -8.18 -2.88 -8.46
C VAL A 69 -7.07 -2.32 -9.36
N ILE A 70 -5.82 -2.57 -9.01
CA ILE A 70 -4.65 -2.31 -9.87
C ILE A 70 -4.12 -3.67 -10.34
N GLU A 71 -4.09 -3.88 -11.64
CA GLU A 71 -3.60 -5.13 -12.24
C GLU A 71 -2.15 -4.97 -12.69
N LEU A 72 -1.24 -5.71 -12.06
CA LEU A 72 0.19 -5.77 -12.39
C LEU A 72 0.51 -7.09 -13.09
N ASN A 73 -0.10 -7.29 -14.27
CA ASN A 73 -0.08 -8.56 -15.01
C ASN A 73 1.32 -8.97 -15.52
N HIS A 74 2.30 -8.08 -15.47
CA HIS A 74 3.68 -8.31 -15.95
C HIS A 74 4.71 -8.44 -14.83
N ASP A 75 4.30 -8.18 -13.58
CA ASP A 75 5.19 -8.19 -12.43
C ASP A 75 5.04 -9.49 -11.64
N SER A 76 6.15 -9.99 -11.07
CA SER A 76 6.12 -11.19 -10.24
C SER A 76 5.41 -10.90 -8.91
N PRO A 77 4.65 -11.85 -8.34
CA PRO A 77 3.96 -11.67 -7.07
C PRO A 77 4.91 -11.24 -5.92
N GLU A 78 6.14 -11.76 -5.93
CA GLU A 78 7.17 -11.43 -4.94
C GLU A 78 7.62 -9.99 -5.07
N SER A 79 7.80 -9.50 -6.30
CA SER A 79 8.20 -8.11 -6.58
C SER A 79 7.10 -7.14 -6.19
N VAL A 80 5.84 -7.48 -6.51
CA VAL A 80 4.67 -6.67 -6.14
C VAL A 80 4.53 -6.63 -4.62
N LYS A 81 4.61 -7.77 -3.93
CA LYS A 81 4.53 -7.83 -2.47
C LYS A 81 5.64 -7.00 -1.81
N ALA A 82 6.88 -7.14 -2.28
CA ALA A 82 8.01 -6.36 -1.78
C ALA A 82 7.82 -4.84 -1.95
N MET A 83 7.30 -4.41 -3.10
CA MET A 83 6.96 -3.01 -3.35
C MET A 83 5.89 -2.52 -2.36
N LEU A 84 4.82 -3.29 -2.17
CA LEU A 84 3.72 -2.91 -1.28
C LEU A 84 4.13 -2.88 0.20
N GLU A 85 4.98 -3.82 0.64
CA GLU A 85 5.58 -3.82 1.97
C GLU A 85 6.45 -2.56 2.18
N PHE A 86 7.29 -2.21 1.20
CA PHE A 86 8.13 -1.02 1.27
C PHE A 86 7.29 0.25 1.38
N LEU A 87 6.27 0.41 0.52
CA LEU A 87 5.41 1.59 0.53
C LEU A 87 4.51 1.67 1.77
N SER A 88 4.14 0.54 2.38
CA SER A 88 3.22 0.54 3.53
C SER A 88 3.94 0.61 4.88
N LEU A 89 5.12 -0.01 4.99
CA LEU A 89 5.87 -0.18 6.24
C LEU A 89 7.18 0.62 6.28
N GLY A 90 7.62 1.17 5.14
CA GLY A 90 8.86 1.93 5.02
C GLY A 90 10.13 1.08 5.18
N LYS A 91 10.03 -0.26 5.17
CA LYS A 91 11.16 -1.18 5.31
C LYS A 91 11.42 -1.93 4.00
N PRO A 92 12.68 -2.03 3.54
CA PRO A 92 13.01 -2.83 2.37
C PRO A 92 12.81 -4.32 2.65
N PRO A 93 12.45 -5.12 1.64
CA PRO A 93 12.36 -6.58 1.77
C PRO A 93 13.72 -7.16 2.22
N GLY A 94 13.70 -8.03 3.23
CA GLY A 94 14.86 -8.85 3.60
C GLY A 94 15.90 -8.24 4.56
N LYS A 95 15.59 -7.15 5.29
CA LYS A 95 16.43 -6.70 6.43
C LYS A 95 15.58 -6.62 7.70
N THR A 96 15.59 -7.71 8.47
CA THR A 96 15.24 -7.74 9.91
C THR A 96 16.36 -7.13 10.72
#